data_AF-A0A498DY99-F1
#
_entry.id   AF-A0A498DY99-F1
#
_cell.length_a   1.000
_cell.length_b   1.000
_cell.length_c   1.000
_cell.angle_alpha   90.00
_cell.angle_beta   90.00
_cell.angle_gamma   90.00
#
_symmetry.space_group_name_H-M   'P 1'
#
loop_
_entity.id
_entity.type
_entity.pdbx_description
1 polymer ?
#
loop_
_entity_poly.entity_id
_entity_poly.type
_entity_poly.pdbx_seq_one_letter_code
_entity_poly.pdbx_strand_id
1 'polypeptide(L)' 'MTEAEACRVQRMLHRMGRPGVAAPVNAGDPDGEWAIFDRAEPALRRDITGEVLDALIDEAENAPTLPAGGHARRGFIVPS' A
#
# COMPACT_ATOMS: atom_id res chain seq x y z
N MET A 1 12.13 -1.43 7.03
CA MET A 1 11.69 -0.83 5.74
C MET A 1 12.05 0.66 5.72
N THR A 2 12.20 1.30 4.55
CA THR A 2 12.51 2.75 4.45
C THR A 2 11.26 3.63 4.57
N GLU A 3 11.41 4.93 4.88
CA GLU A 3 10.29 5.90 4.91
C GLU A 3 9.51 5.91 3.59
N ALA A 4 10.22 5.99 2.46
CA ALA A 4 9.61 6.11 1.14
C ALA A 4 8.78 4.87 0.80
N GLU A 5 9.27 3.68 1.15
CA GLU A 5 8.54 2.41 1.00
C GLU A 5 7.31 2.37 1.91
N ALA A 6 7.46 2.73 3.19
CA ALA A 6 6.36 2.74 4.15
C ALA A 6 5.23 3.69 3.71
N CYS A 7 5.58 4.91 3.28
CA CYS A 7 4.64 5.87 2.73
C CYS A 7 3.95 5.36 1.45
N ARG A 8 4.68 4.62 0.61
CA ARG A 8 4.10 4.01 -0.60
C ARG A 8 3.08 2.94 -0.24
N VAL A 9 3.40 2.07 0.71
CA VAL A 9 2.50 1.03 1.22
C VAL A 9 1.25 1.66 1.84
N GLN A 10 1.40 2.71 2.66
CA GLN A 10 0.26 3.43 3.24
C GLN A 10 -0.68 4.00 2.16
N ARG A 11 -0.14 4.63 1.11
CA ARG A 11 -0.97 5.13 -0.01
C ARG A 11 -1.72 4.00 -0.72
N MET A 12 -1.09 2.84 -0.85
CA MET A 12 -1.71 1.67 -1.45
C MET A 12 -2.84 1.11 -0.57
N LEU A 13 -2.60 0.98 0.74
CA LEU A 13 -3.64 0.60 1.71
C LEU A 13 -4.84 1.53 1.65
N HIS A 14 -4.60 2.85 1.63
CA HIS A 14 -5.67 3.84 1.53
C HIS A 14 -6.48 3.69 0.23
N ARG A 15 -5.82 3.41 -0.90
CA ARG A 15 -6.50 3.16 -2.19
C ARG A 15 -7.37 1.90 -2.15
N MET A 16 -6.98 0.88 -1.39
CA MET A 16 -7.75 -0.35 -1.18
C MET A 16 -8.81 -0.22 -0.06
N GLY A 17 -8.95 0.96 0.55
CA GLY A 17 -9.87 1.17 1.67
C GLY A 17 -9.45 0.49 2.97
N ARG A 18 -8.17 0.12 3.10
CA ARG A 18 -7.62 -0.54 4.29
C ARG A 18 -6.93 0.49 5.21
N PRO A 19 -7.10 0.38 6.54
CA PRO A 19 -6.39 1.24 7.48
C PRO A 19 -4.90 0.86 7.57
N GLY A 20 -4.07 1.86 7.85
CA GLY A 20 -2.64 1.69 8.09
C GLY A 20 -1.92 3.04 8.14
N VAL A 21 -0.98 3.19 9.06
CA VAL A 21 -0.21 4.41 9.27
C VAL A 21 1.28 4.09 9.13
N ALA A 22 1.95 4.72 8.17
CA ALA A 22 3.41 4.66 8.09
C ALA A 22 4.02 5.58 9.14
N ALA A 23 4.91 5.03 9.96
CA ALA A 23 5.63 5.81 10.97
C ALA A 23 6.97 5.14 11.31
N PRO A 24 7.94 5.90 11.86
CA PRO A 24 9.17 5.30 12.36
C PRO A 24 8.85 4.40 13.57
N VAL A 25 9.55 3.28 13.67
CA VAL A 25 9.46 2.32 14.80
C VAL A 25 9.87 3.02 16.10
N ASN A 26 10.93 3.81 16.04
CA ASN A 26 11.36 4.68 17.12
C ASN A 26 11.04 6.15 16.79
N ALA A 27 10.15 6.79 17.55
CA ALA A 27 9.79 8.20 17.32
C ALA A 27 10.97 9.17 17.53
N GLY A 28 12.00 8.77 18.29
CA GLY A 28 13.22 9.55 18.47
C GLY A 28 14.26 9.39 17.36
N ASP A 29 14.00 8.53 16.38
CA ASP A 29 14.92 8.22 15.28
C ASP A 29 14.15 8.17 13.94
N PRO A 30 13.87 9.35 13.33
CA PRO A 30 13.08 9.43 12.10
C PRO A 30 13.79 8.85 10.87
N ASP A 31 15.12 8.78 10.89
CA ASP A 31 15.93 8.19 9.82
C ASP A 31 16.10 6.66 10.00
N GLY A 32 15.61 6.13 11.13
CA GLY A 32 15.65 4.72 11.47
C GLY A 32 14.66 3.85 10.70
N GLU A 33 14.30 2.72 11.28
CA GLU A 33 13.36 1.79 10.64
C GLU A 33 11.93 2.32 10.63
N TRP A 34 11.24 2.15 9.49
CA TRP A 34 9.82 2.44 9.33
C TRP A 34 8.98 1.17 9.21
N ALA A 35 7.76 1.24 9.73
CA ALA A 35 6.78 0.16 9.74
C ALA A 35 5.36 0.70 9.47
N ILE A 36 4.41 -0.20 9.19
CA ILE A 36 2.99 0.13 9.13
C ILE A 36 2.32 -0.26 10.44
N PHE A 37 1.61 0.70 11.01
CA PHE A 37 0.88 0.55 12.25
C PHE A 37 -0.64 0.62 12.03
N ASP A 38 -1.40 -0.01 12.92
CA ASP A 38 -2.87 0.06 12.89
C ASP A 38 -3.40 1.49 13.16
N ARG A 39 -2.67 2.28 13.94
CA ARG A 39 -3.00 3.66 14.34
C ARG A 39 -1.76 4.53 14.51
N ALA A 40 -1.99 5.85 14.58
CA ALA A 40 -0.92 6.84 14.71
C ALA A 40 -0.38 6.99 16.15
N GLU A 41 -1.20 6.70 17.17
CA GLU A 41 -0.84 6.89 18.58
C GLU A 41 0.29 5.94 19.01
N PRO A 42 1.50 6.45 19.33
CA PRO A 42 2.67 5.61 19.57
C PRO A 42 2.53 4.64 20.75
N ALA A 43 1.76 5.02 21.78
CA ALA A 43 1.58 4.21 22.98
C ALA A 43 0.64 3.01 22.80
N LEU A 44 -0.23 3.06 21.78
CA LEU A 44 -1.30 2.08 21.57
C LEU A 44 -1.24 1.40 20.20
N ARG A 45 -0.25 1.78 19.37
CA ARG A 45 -0.09 1.24 18.03
C ARG A 45 0.50 -0.17 18.04
N ARG A 46 -0.03 -1.01 17.15
CA ARG A 46 0.50 -2.34 16.85
C ARG A 46 1.14 -2.31 15.47
N ASP A 47 2.34 -2.88 15.35
CA ASP A 47 2.94 -3.13 14.05
C ASP A 47 2.12 -4.19 13.31
N ILE A 48 1.60 -3.82 12.14
CA ILE A 48 0.80 -4.67 11.25
C ILE A 48 1.50 -4.90 9.91
N THR A 49 2.80 -4.60 9.81
CA THR A 49 3.56 -4.70 8.55
C THR A 49 3.46 -6.10 7.94
N GLY A 50 3.55 -7.15 8.76
CA GLY A 50 3.36 -8.53 8.31
C GLY A 50 1.96 -8.80 7.76
N GLU A 51 0.91 -8.42 8.51
CA GLU A 51 -0.48 -8.59 8.10
C GLU A 51 -0.80 -7.84 6.79
N VAL A 52 -0.19 -6.66 6.61
CA VAL A 52 -0.30 -5.87 5.39
C VAL A 52 0.38 -6.57 4.21
N LEU A 53 1.58 -7.11 4.42
CA LEU A 53 2.31 -7.83 3.37
C LEU A 53 1.56 -9.10 2.94
N ASP A 54 1.07 -9.89 3.89
CA ASP A 54 0.29 -11.10 3.60
C ASP A 54 -0.97 -10.75 2.80
N ALA A 55 -1.71 -9.71 3.24
CA ALA A 55 -2.88 -9.24 2.52
C ALA A 55 -2.58 -8.73 1.10
N LEU A 56 -1.41 -8.15 0.87
CA LEU A 56 -0.98 -7.68 -0.44
C LEU A 56 -0.58 -8.84 -1.35
N ILE A 57 0.03 -9.88 -0.80
CA ILE A 57 0.35 -11.12 -1.51
C ILE A 57 -0.95 -11.80 -1.93
N ASP A 58 -1.89 -11.98 -1.00
CA ASP A 58 -3.21 -12.55 -1.27
C ASP A 58 -3.95 -11.77 -2.36
N GLU A 59 -3.95 -10.43 -2.30
CA GLU A 59 -4.58 -9.60 -3.34
C GLU A 59 -3.89 -9.77 -4.70
N ALA A 60 -2.56 -9.86 -4.73
CA ALA A 60 -1.82 -10.05 -5.98
C ALA A 60 -2.08 -11.43 -6.61
N GLU A 61 -2.26 -12.46 -5.80
CA GLU A 61 -2.61 -13.81 -6.25
C GLU A 61 -4.07 -13.92 -6.71
N ASN A 62 -4.99 -13.20 -6.06
CA ASN A 62 -6.41 -13.20 -6.38
C ASN A 62 -6.84 -12.11 -7.37
N ALA A 63 -5.94 -11.19 -7.71
CA ALA A 63 -6.20 -10.16 -8.71
C ALA A 63 -6.60 -10.84 -10.02
N PRO A 64 -7.75 -10.49 -10.62
CA PRO A 64 -8.13 -11.05 -11.90
C PRO A 64 -7.00 -10.77 -12.88
N THR A 65 -6.38 -11.84 -13.39
CA THR A 65 -5.46 -11.76 -14.51
C THR A 65 -6.27 -11.15 -15.65
N LEU A 66 -6.09 -9.85 -15.88
CA LEU A 66 -6.59 -9.20 -17.08
C LEU A 66 -6.09 -10.07 -18.25
N PRO A 67 -6.97 -10.60 -19.10
CA PRO A 67 -6.51 -11.43 -20.20
C PRO A 67 -5.54 -10.59 -21.04
N ALA A 68 -4.30 -11.07 -21.13
CA ALA A 68 -3.29 -10.54 -22.04
C ALA A 68 -3.79 -10.75 -23.48
N GLY A 69 -4.63 -9.85 -23.98
CA GLY A 69 -5.27 -9.99 -25.29
C GLY A 69 -6.56 -9.20 -25.53
N GLY A 70 -7.03 -8.36 -24.60
CA GLY A 70 -8.17 -7.49 -24.84
C GLY A 70 -7.76 -6.14 -25.40
N HIS A 71 -7.76 -6.00 -26.72
CA HIS A 71 -7.64 -4.71 -27.41
C HIS A 71 -8.69 -3.72 -26.88
N ALA A 72 -8.25 -2.78 -26.05
CA ALA A 72 -9.06 -1.64 -25.65
C ALA A 72 -9.23 -0.72 -26.87
N ARG A 73 -10.29 -0.92 -27.67
CA ARG A 73 -10.83 0.13 -28.54
C ARG A 73 -11.43 1.21 -27.64
N ARG A 74 -10.59 2.04 -27.01
CA ARG A 74 -11.00 3.34 -26.48
C ARG A 74 -11.26 4.22 -27.69
N GLY A 75 -12.54 4.47 -27.96
CA GLY A 75 -12.98 5.43 -28.96
C GLY A 75 -12.39 6.80 -28.65
N PHE A 76 -11.40 7.20 -29.44
CA PHE A 76 -11.12 8.59 -29.72
C PHE A 76 -11.53 8.81 -31.17
N ILE A 77 -12.59 9.58 -31.38
CA ILE A 77 -12.93 10.11 -32.70
C ILE A 77 -11.95 11.26 -32.94
N VAL A 78 -11.09 11.11 -33.96
CA VAL A 78 -10.29 12.22 -34.51
C VAL A 78 -11.14 12.83 -35.64
N PRO A 79 -11.49 14.13 -35.59
CA PRO A 79 -12.25 14.77 -36.65
C PRO A 79 -11.35 15.07 -37.86
N SER A 80 -11.92 14.91 -39.05
CA SER A 80 -11.35 15.24 -40.36
C SER A 80 -11.25 16.74 -40.60
#